data_AF-A0A846MKC1-F1
#
_entry.id   AF-A0A846MKC1-F1
#
_cell.length_a   1.000
_cell.length_b   1.000
_cell.length_c   1.000
_cell.angle_alpha   90.00
_cell.angle_beta   90.00
_cell.angle_gamma   90.00
#
_symmetry.space_group_name_H-M   'P 1'
#
loop_
_entity.id
_entity.type
_entity.pdbx_description
1 polymer ?
#
loop_
_entity_poly.entity_id
_entity_poly.type
_entity_poly.pdbx_seq_one_letter_code
_entity_poly.pdbx_strand_id
1 'polypeptide(L)'
;MKELIFYQPAKVVLQIDGEKHLFERAWLITISNHPYYGGGMKIAPSAKSDDGLFRIIVVDQISRLKILLLFVTVFWGGHTKMKEVKVFTGKRIHIHTSSPLPLHADGENIGSGSVSVCVQANALSVIRAKTN
;
A
#
# COMPACT_ATOMS: atom_id res chain seq x y z
N MET A 1 -13.35 -6.37 12.40
CA MET A 1 -12.68 -6.46 13.71
C MET A 1 -11.96 -7.79 13.95
N LYS A 2 -12.53 -8.96 13.61
CA LYS A 2 -11.87 -10.27 13.81
C LYS A 2 -10.45 -10.34 13.24
N GLU A 3 -10.26 -9.87 12.01
CA GLU A 3 -8.92 -9.85 11.38
C GLU A 3 -7.88 -9.07 12.19
N LEU A 4 -8.24 -7.97 12.86
CA LEU A 4 -7.27 -7.20 13.66
C LEU A 4 -6.76 -7.96 14.89
N ILE A 5 -7.58 -8.90 15.37
CA ILE A 5 -7.29 -9.73 16.54
C ILE A 5 -6.43 -10.93 16.13
N PHE A 6 -6.80 -11.60 15.03
CA PHE A 6 -6.17 -12.84 14.60
C PHE A 6 -4.98 -12.65 13.65
N TYR A 7 -4.97 -11.57 12.86
CA TYR A 7 -3.86 -11.30 11.95
C TYR A 7 -2.57 -11.13 12.72
N GLN A 8 -1.53 -11.80 12.23
CA GLN A 8 -0.17 -11.66 12.72
C GLN A 8 0.64 -10.88 11.69
N PRO A 9 1.31 -9.79 12.09
CA PRO A 9 2.20 -9.08 11.20
C PRO A 9 3.35 -10.00 10.78
N ALA A 10 3.81 -9.84 9.55
CA ALA A 10 4.75 -10.76 8.93
C ALA A 10 6.07 -10.08 8.60
N LYS A 11 7.11 -10.92 8.48
CA LYS A 11 8.40 -10.50 7.93
C LYS A 11 8.29 -10.42 6.41
N VAL A 12 8.63 -9.26 5.86
CA VAL A 12 8.53 -8.97 4.43
C VAL A 12 9.80 -8.29 3.94
N VAL A 13 10.29 -8.74 2.80
CA VAL A 13 11.32 -8.02 2.03
C VAL A 13 10.62 -7.33 0.87
N LEU A 14 10.61 -6.00 0.92
CA LEU A 14 10.08 -5.14 -0.13
C LEU A 14 11.26 -4.65 -0.96
N GLN A 15 11.25 -4.93 -2.25
CA GLN A 15 12.22 -4.41 -3.20
C GLN A 15 11.54 -3.40 -4.12
N ILE A 16 12.09 -2.18 -4.19
CA ILE A 16 11.58 -1.08 -5.02
C ILE A 16 12.70 -0.64 -5.94
N ASP A 17 12.51 -0.78 -7.25
CA ASP A 17 13.47 -0.37 -8.28
C ASP A 17 14.91 -0.89 -8.06
N GLY A 18 15.03 -2.04 -7.38
CA GLY A 18 16.31 -2.68 -7.04
C GLY A 18 16.78 -2.47 -5.60
N GLU A 19 16.25 -1.47 -4.89
CA GLU A 19 16.57 -1.21 -3.49
C GLU A 19 15.75 -2.11 -2.58
N LYS A 20 16.39 -2.76 -1.59
CA LYS A 20 15.74 -3.69 -0.65
C LYS A 20 15.46 -3.01 0.68
N HIS A 21 14.25 -3.18 1.16
CA HIS A 21 13.78 -2.73 2.47
C HIS A 21 13.24 -3.92 3.25
N LEU A 22 13.77 -4.13 4.45
CA LEU A 22 13.35 -5.19 5.35
C LEU A 22 12.35 -4.67 6.38
N PHE A 23 11.25 -5.40 6.54
CA PHE A 23 10.22 -5.14 7.54
C PHE A 23 9.99 -6.41 8.36
N GLU A 24 10.21 -6.32 9.67
CA GLU A 24 10.09 -7.49 10.56
C GLU A 24 8.64 -7.73 10.99
N ARG A 25 7.81 -6.67 11.06
CA ARG A 25 6.43 -6.74 11.57
C ARG A 25 5.50 -5.91 10.70
N ALA A 26 5.50 -6.18 9.39
CA ALA A 26 4.62 -5.53 8.44
C ALA A 26 3.17 -5.98 8.68
N TRP A 27 2.29 -5.01 8.92
CA TRP A 27 0.86 -5.22 9.08
C TRP A 27 0.11 -5.12 7.75
N LEU A 28 0.55 -4.20 6.90
CA LEU A 28 -0.09 -3.90 5.63
C LEU A 28 0.94 -3.31 4.69
N ILE A 29 0.87 -3.71 3.42
CA ILE A 29 1.58 -3.06 2.33
C ILE A 29 0.55 -2.77 1.25
N THR A 30 0.49 -1.52 0.79
CA THR A 30 -0.37 -1.12 -0.34
C THR A 30 0.49 -0.57 -1.46
N ILE A 31 0.14 -0.89 -2.70
CA ILE A 31 0.75 -0.33 -3.91
C ILE A 31 -0.36 0.39 -4.67
N SER A 32 -0.27 1.72 -4.77
CA SER A 32 -1.38 2.56 -5.23
C SER A 32 -0.97 3.48 -6.38
N ASN A 33 -1.75 3.46 -7.47
CA ASN A 33 -1.63 4.42 -8.58
C ASN A 33 -2.44 5.71 -8.33
N HIS A 34 -3.44 5.65 -7.46
CA HIS A 34 -4.39 6.75 -7.20
C HIS A 34 -4.46 7.06 -5.70
N PRO A 35 -4.78 8.31 -5.28
CA PRO A 35 -4.77 8.67 -3.86
C PRO A 35 -5.81 7.98 -3.00
N TYR A 36 -6.89 7.51 -3.60
CA TYR A 36 -8.07 7.05 -2.88
C TYR A 36 -8.35 5.57 -3.13
N TYR A 37 -8.78 4.88 -2.06
CA TYR A 37 -9.36 3.55 -2.05
C TYR A 37 -10.76 3.56 -1.40
N GLY A 38 -11.51 2.48 -1.62
CA GLY A 38 -12.81 2.13 -1.03
C GLY A 38 -13.51 3.21 -0.19
N GLY A 39 -14.59 3.78 -0.72
CA GLY A 39 -15.44 4.72 0.05
C GLY A 39 -14.79 6.06 0.40
N GLY A 40 -13.74 6.48 -0.30
CA GLY A 40 -13.10 7.79 -0.12
C GLY A 40 -11.90 7.79 0.84
N MET A 41 -11.40 6.63 1.23
CA MET A 41 -10.18 6.50 2.03
C MET A 41 -8.97 7.03 1.27
N LYS A 42 -8.37 8.13 1.73
CA LYS A 42 -7.19 8.74 1.10
C LYS A 42 -5.91 7.99 1.46
N ILE A 43 -5.81 6.74 1.03
CA ILE A 43 -4.73 5.81 1.39
C ILE A 43 -3.36 6.35 1.02
N ALA A 44 -3.21 6.94 -0.18
CA ALA A 44 -1.94 7.38 -0.73
C ALA A 44 -2.04 8.84 -1.20
N PRO A 45 -2.18 9.81 -0.28
CA PRO A 45 -2.51 11.20 -0.60
C PRO A 45 -1.67 11.85 -1.72
N SER A 46 -0.42 11.41 -1.87
CA SER A 46 0.52 11.94 -2.84
C SER A 46 0.56 11.18 -4.17
N ALA A 47 -0.14 10.05 -4.33
CA ALA A 47 -0.19 9.31 -5.59
C ALA A 47 -0.72 10.17 -6.75
N LYS A 48 -0.18 9.97 -7.94
CA LYS A 48 -0.68 10.59 -9.17
C LYS A 48 -0.81 9.49 -10.22
N SER A 49 -1.92 9.45 -10.92
CA SER A 49 -2.19 8.38 -11.88
C SER A 49 -1.42 8.52 -13.19
N ASP A 50 -0.75 9.66 -13.41
CA ASP A 50 -0.13 10.08 -14.67
C ASP A 50 1.39 10.32 -14.56
N ASP A 51 2.00 10.16 -13.39
CA ASP A 51 3.45 10.37 -13.21
C ASP A 51 4.29 9.11 -13.48
N GLY A 52 3.64 7.99 -13.78
CA GLY A 52 4.29 6.71 -14.06
C GLY A 52 4.99 6.10 -12.84
N LEU A 53 4.50 6.40 -11.63
CA LEU A 53 5.02 5.89 -10.37
C LEU A 53 3.89 5.33 -9.50
N PHE A 54 4.16 4.21 -8.81
CA PHE A 54 3.31 3.80 -7.70
C PHE A 54 3.73 4.51 -6.42
N ARG A 55 2.74 4.73 -5.55
CA ARG A 55 2.97 5.04 -4.15
C ARG A 55 2.85 3.77 -3.33
N ILE A 56 3.88 3.44 -2.57
CA ILE A 56 3.92 2.25 -1.72
C ILE A 56 3.83 2.69 -0.27
N ILE A 57 2.87 2.13 0.46
CA ILE A 57 2.70 2.42 1.89
C ILE A 57 2.91 1.14 2.66
N VAL A 58 3.78 1.21 3.65
CA VAL A 58 4.07 0.11 4.55
C VAL A 58 3.73 0.53 5.96
N VAL A 59 2.85 -0.22 6.61
CA VAL A 59 2.57 -0.09 8.04
C VAL A 59 3.37 -1.15 8.78
N ASP A 60 4.34 -0.73 9.58
CA ASP A 60 5.28 -1.61 10.29
C ASP A 60 5.34 -1.27 11.79
N GLN A 61 5.57 -2.29 12.62
CA GLN A 61 5.80 -2.13 14.06
C GLN A 61 4.71 -1.35 14.83
N ILE A 62 3.47 -1.40 14.35
CA ILE A 62 2.33 -0.74 14.99
C ILE A 62 1.66 -1.65 16.03
N SER A 63 1.10 -1.06 17.08
CA SER A 63 0.26 -1.78 18.05
C SER A 63 -1.17 -1.90 17.53
N ARG A 64 -1.91 -2.93 18.00
CA ARG A 64 -3.31 -3.19 17.58
C ARG A 64 -4.26 -2.00 17.82
N LEU A 65 -4.08 -1.24 18.88
CA LEU A 65 -4.90 -0.06 19.14
C LEU A 65 -4.55 1.09 18.18
N LYS A 66 -3.25 1.28 17.89
CA LYS A 66 -2.80 2.34 16.98
C LYS A 66 -3.19 2.07 15.53
N ILE A 67 -3.25 0.81 15.09
CA ILE A 67 -3.72 0.49 13.74
C ILE A 67 -5.21 0.81 13.56
N LEU A 68 -6.04 0.67 14.60
CA LEU A 68 -7.44 1.13 14.54
C LEU A 68 -7.50 2.65 14.37
N LEU A 69 -6.71 3.40 15.14
CA LEU A 69 -6.60 4.85 14.97
C LEU A 69 -6.09 5.22 13.57
N LEU A 70 -5.10 4.49 13.06
CA LEU A 70 -4.56 4.67 11.72
C LEU A 70 -5.68 4.63 10.68
N PHE A 71 -6.56 3.61 10.71
CA PHE A 71 -7.68 3.50 9.78
C PHE A 71 -8.62 4.72 9.80
N VAL A 72 -8.87 5.31 10.97
CA VAL A 72 -9.65 6.56 11.08
C VAL A 72 -8.91 7.71 10.40
N THR A 73 -7.60 7.85 10.64
CA THR A 73 -6.81 8.94 10.06
C THR A 73 -6.64 8.88 8.54
N VAL A 74 -6.87 7.72 7.92
CA VAL A 74 -6.77 7.54 6.46
C VAL A 74 -7.78 8.41 5.70
N PHE A 75 -8.96 8.70 6.26
CA PHE A 75 -9.99 9.48 5.57
C PHE A 75 -9.53 10.91 5.21
N TRP A 76 -8.58 11.48 5.97
CA TRP A 76 -7.96 12.76 5.64
C TRP A 76 -6.47 12.65 5.28
N GLY A 77 -5.91 11.43 5.27
CA GLY A 77 -4.50 11.17 4.96
C GLY A 77 -3.51 11.38 6.12
N GLY A 78 -4.00 11.53 7.35
CA GLY A 78 -3.18 11.81 8.53
C GLY A 78 -2.24 10.67 8.91
N HIS A 79 -2.56 9.43 8.54
CA HIS A 79 -1.74 8.24 8.79
C HIS A 79 -0.33 8.37 8.23
N THR A 80 -0.15 9.10 7.12
CA THR A 80 1.17 9.31 6.50
C THR A 80 2.17 10.05 7.37
N LYS A 81 1.71 10.72 8.43
CA LYS A 81 2.56 11.41 9.42
C LYS A 81 2.93 10.52 10.61
N MET A 82 2.35 9.32 10.72
CA MET A 82 2.66 8.39 11.80
C MET A 82 4.02 7.74 11.55
N LYS A 83 4.86 7.63 12.58
CA LYS A 83 6.19 7.01 12.47
C LYS A 83 6.15 5.54 12.04
N GLU A 84 5.03 4.86 12.31
CA GLU A 84 4.78 3.47 11.94
C GLU A 84 4.44 3.30 10.45
N VAL A 85 4.23 4.40 9.72
CA VAL A 85 3.89 4.42 8.30
C VAL A 85 5.08 4.90 7.50
N LYS A 86 5.57 4.06 6.60
CA LYS A 86 6.60 4.42 5.63
C LYS A 86 5.97 4.59 4.26
N VAL A 87 6.38 5.62 3.54
CA VAL A 87 5.88 5.95 2.20
C VAL A 87 7.06 5.91 1.23
N PHE A 88 6.92 5.12 0.18
CA PHE A 88 7.89 5.01 -0.90
C PHE A 88 7.24 5.31 -2.24
N THR A 89 8.08 5.47 -3.25
CA THR A 89 7.66 5.70 -4.63
C THR A 89 8.55 4.88 -5.55
N GLY A 90 7.99 4.25 -6.58
CA GLY A 90 8.79 3.46 -7.52
C GLY A 90 7.97 2.83 -8.64
N LYS A 91 8.67 2.14 -9.55
CA LYS A 91 8.09 1.57 -10.79
C LYS A 91 7.99 0.06 -10.75
N ARG A 92 9.04 -0.61 -10.28
CA ARG A 92 9.12 -2.07 -10.16
C ARG A 92 9.16 -2.45 -8.70
N ILE A 93 8.15 -3.21 -8.27
CA ILE A 93 7.99 -3.61 -6.89
C ILE A 93 7.98 -5.14 -6.83
N HIS A 94 8.83 -5.69 -5.97
CA HIS A 94 8.79 -7.10 -5.62
C HIS A 94 8.58 -7.23 -4.12
N ILE A 95 7.57 -7.97 -3.71
CA ILE A 95 7.27 -8.26 -2.32
C ILE A 95 7.55 -9.73 -2.10
N HIS A 96 8.55 -10.03 -1.27
CA HIS A 96 8.86 -11.38 -0.83
C HIS A 96 8.39 -11.58 0.60
N THR A 97 7.62 -12.64 0.80
CA THR A 97 7.02 -12.99 2.10
C THR A 97 7.59 -14.33 2.57
N SER A 98 7.89 -14.45 3.87
CA SER A 98 8.39 -15.71 4.44
C SER A 98 7.31 -16.79 4.55
N SER A 99 6.04 -16.38 4.54
CA SER A 99 4.86 -17.24 4.53
C SER A 99 3.83 -16.71 3.53
N PRO A 100 2.87 -17.52 3.07
CA PRO A 100 1.80 -17.04 2.20
C PRO A 100 0.97 -15.97 2.91
N LEU A 101 0.98 -14.75 2.37
CA LEU A 101 0.14 -13.63 2.83
C LEU A 101 -0.94 -13.37 1.78
N PRO A 102 -2.19 -13.06 2.19
CA PRO A 102 -3.27 -12.79 1.26
C PRO A 102 -2.95 -11.56 0.40
N LEU A 103 -3.26 -11.66 -0.89
CA LEU A 103 -3.03 -10.62 -1.89
C LEU A 103 -4.37 -10.19 -2.48
N HIS A 104 -4.61 -8.89 -2.49
CA HIS A 104 -5.82 -8.31 -3.05
C HIS A 104 -5.45 -7.23 -4.08
N ALA A 105 -6.17 -7.19 -5.20
CA ALA A 105 -6.06 -6.16 -6.21
C ALA A 105 -7.45 -5.68 -6.60
N ASP A 106 -7.67 -4.37 -6.61
CA ASP A 106 -8.94 -3.72 -7.01
C ASP A 106 -10.21 -4.29 -6.33
N GLY A 107 -10.07 -4.83 -5.12
CA GLY A 107 -11.15 -5.40 -4.32
C GLY A 107 -11.31 -6.92 -4.45
N GLU A 108 -10.58 -7.55 -5.36
CA GLU A 108 -10.60 -9.00 -5.59
C GLU A 108 -9.42 -9.70 -4.91
N ASN A 109 -9.63 -10.95 -4.49
CA ASN A 109 -8.56 -11.81 -3.98
C ASN A 109 -7.82 -12.44 -5.16
N ILE A 110 -6.51 -12.18 -5.27
CA ILE A 110 -5.65 -12.66 -6.36
C ILE A 110 -4.70 -13.78 -5.92
N GLY A 111 -4.91 -14.35 -4.73
CA GLY A 111 -4.14 -15.44 -4.17
C GLY A 111 -3.34 -15.04 -2.93
N SER A 112 -2.21 -15.71 -2.73
CA SER A 112 -1.34 -15.45 -1.58
C SER A 112 0.13 -15.69 -1.88
N GLY A 113 1.02 -14.99 -1.18
CA GLY A 113 2.47 -15.19 -1.26
C GLY A 113 3.23 -13.99 -1.79
N SER A 114 4.34 -14.27 -2.48
CA SER A 114 5.21 -13.24 -3.06
C SER A 114 4.62 -12.73 -4.38
N VAL A 115 4.77 -11.42 -4.64
CA VAL A 115 4.20 -10.78 -5.84
C VAL A 115 5.17 -9.80 -6.47
N SER A 116 5.10 -9.67 -7.79
CA SER A 116 5.83 -8.67 -8.57
C SER A 116 4.85 -7.77 -9.30
N VAL A 117 5.03 -6.46 -9.18
CA VAL A 117 4.16 -5.43 -9.76
C VAL A 117 5.02 -4.42 -10.51
N CYS A 118 4.62 -4.04 -11.72
CA CYS A 118 5.34 -3.08 -12.54
C CYS A 118 4.38 -2.03 -13.09
N VAL A 119 4.79 -0.76 -13.07
CA VAL A 119 4.04 0.32 -13.71
C VAL A 119 4.11 0.14 -15.22
N GLN A 120 2.95 0.20 -15.88
CA GLN A 120 2.87 0.50 -17.31
C GLN A 120 2.47 1.96 -17.50
N ALA A 121 3.45 2.82 -17.78
CA ALA A 121 3.22 4.25 -17.94
C ALA A 121 2.43 4.54 -19.23
N ASN A 122 1.46 5.46 -19.15
CA ASN A 122 0.63 5.90 -20.29
C ASN A 122 -0.10 4.74 -21.01
N ALA A 123 -0.46 3.70 -20.27
CA ALA A 123 -1.12 2.51 -20.83
C ALA A 123 -2.49 2.80 -21.43
N LEU A 124 -3.22 3.76 -20.86
CA LEU A 124 -4.60 4.08 -21.20
C LEU A 124 -4.78 5.58 -21.35
N SER A 125 -5.56 5.98 -22.35
CA SER A 125 -6.08 7.33 -22.49
C SER A 125 -7.48 7.39 -21.91
N VAL A 126 -7.70 8.28 -20.92
CA VAL A 126 -8.97 8.37 -20.19
C VAL A 126 -9.52 9.80 -20.30
N ILE A 127 -10.82 9.92 -20.48
CA ILE A 127 -11.51 11.22 -20.46
C ILE A 127 -11.59 11.70 -19.01
N ARG A 128 -11.10 12.91 -18.75
CA ARG A 128 -11.22 13.57 -17.42
C ARG A 128 -12.00 14.87 -17.52
N ALA A 129 -12.69 15.23 -16.44
CA ALA A 129 -13.28 16.55 -16.31
C ALA A 129 -12.17 17.62 -16.41
N LYS A 130 -12.46 18.74 -17.09
CA LYS A 130 -11.57 19.92 -17.06
C LYS A 130 -11.43 20.37 -15.61
N THR A 131 -10.20 20.33 -15.10
CA THR A 131 -9.85 20.98 -13.84
C THR A 131 -9.48 22.42 -14.20
N ASN A 132 -10.23 23.40 -13.67
CA ASN A 132 -9.92 24.83 -13.82
C ASN A 132 -8.63 25.20 -13.10
#